data_AF-A0A959MJ54-F1
#
_entry.id   AF-A0A959MJ54-F1
#
_cell.length_a   1.000
_cell.length_b   1.000
_cell.length_c   1.000
_cell.angle_alpha   90.00
_cell.angle_beta   90.00
_cell.angle_gamma   90.00
#
_symmetry.space_group_name_H-M   'P 1'
#
loop_
_entity.id
_entity.type
_entity.pdbx_description
1 polymer ?
#
loop_
_entity_poly.entity_id
_entity_poly.type
_entity_poly.pdbx_seq_one_letter_code
_entity_poly.pdbx_strand_id
1 'polypeptide(L)'
;MLEEYEKQKRKRLATMRSIMDFGMGFLIFILGLFFFFRNKLGNISLNEKFPPDNVDKLFGAICLLYGGWRIYRGFKKKYFKER
;
A
#
# COMPACT_ATOMS: atom_id res chain seq x y z
N MET A 1 -18.40 18.86 -27.97
CA MET A 1 -17.19 19.53 -27.45
C MET A 1 -17.18 19.62 -25.91
N LEU A 2 -18.15 20.29 -25.25
CA LEU A 2 -18.15 20.44 -23.78
C LEU A 2 -18.37 19.11 -23.02
N GLU A 3 -19.30 18.27 -23.49
CA GLU A 3 -19.60 16.98 -22.83
C GLU A 3 -18.44 15.98 -22.88
N GLU A 4 -17.62 16.00 -23.93
CA GLU A 4 -16.42 15.16 -24.03
C GLU A 4 -15.32 15.61 -23.06
N TYR A 5 -15.16 16.91 -22.89
CA TYR A 5 -14.24 17.50 -21.91
C TYR A 5 -14.64 17.12 -20.48
N GLU A 6 -15.92 17.18 -20.14
CA GLU A 6 -16.45 16.73 -18.85
C GLU A 6 -16.25 15.23 -18.63
N LYS A 7 -16.48 14.39 -19.65
CA LYS A 7 -16.25 12.94 -19.58
C LYS A 7 -14.77 12.61 -19.32
N GLN A 8 -13.84 13.27 -20.01
CA GLN A 8 -12.41 13.05 -19.79
C GLN A 8 -11.97 13.50 -18.39
N LYS A 9 -12.47 14.64 -17.91
CA LYS A 9 -12.20 15.14 -16.55
C LYS A 9 -12.70 14.17 -15.48
N ARG A 10 -13.92 13.64 -15.62
CA ARG A 10 -14.49 12.64 -14.69
C ARG A 10 -13.72 11.32 -14.72
N LYS A 11 -13.32 10.84 -15.89
CA LYS A 11 -12.44 9.66 -16.01
C LYS A 11 -11.11 9.85 -15.28
N ARG A 12 -10.46 11.02 -15.47
CA ARG A 12 -9.16 11.32 -14.85
C ARG A 12 -9.27 11.38 -13.33
N LEU A 13 -10.29 12.05 -12.80
CA LEU A 13 -10.56 12.13 -11.35
C LEU A 13 -10.84 10.76 -10.73
N ALA A 14 -11.62 9.90 -11.40
CA ALA A 14 -11.89 8.53 -10.94
C ALA A 14 -10.61 7.67 -10.90
N THR A 15 -9.75 7.81 -11.92
CA THR A 15 -8.46 7.11 -11.98
C THR A 15 -7.51 7.61 -10.90
N MET A 16 -7.41 8.92 -10.66
CA MET A 16 -6.56 9.47 -9.59
C MET A 16 -7.01 9.02 -8.21
N ARG A 17 -8.31 9.03 -7.94
CA ARG A 17 -8.87 8.55 -6.67
C ARG A 17 -8.56 7.06 -6.44
N SER A 18 -8.67 6.23 -7.48
CA SER A 18 -8.30 4.81 -7.41
C SER A 18 -6.80 4.56 -7.26
N ILE A 19 -5.93 5.40 -7.85
CA ILE A 19 -4.48 5.34 -7.63
C ILE A 19 -4.14 5.69 -6.19
N MET A 20 -4.80 6.69 -5.62
CA MET A 20 -4.55 7.15 -4.25
C MET A 20 -4.92 6.07 -3.21
N ASP A 21 -6.07 5.39 -3.40
CA ASP A 21 -6.47 4.27 -2.54
C ASP A 21 -5.53 3.07 -2.65
N PHE A 22 -5.06 2.77 -3.86
CA PHE A 22 -4.09 1.71 -4.12
C PHE A 22 -2.71 2.04 -3.55
N GLY A 23 -2.24 3.26 -3.80
CA GLY A 23 -0.96 3.78 -3.32
C GLY A 23 -0.88 3.77 -1.81
N MET A 24 -1.95 4.16 -1.11
CA MET A 24 -2.01 4.06 0.35
C MET A 24 -1.92 2.62 0.85
N GLY A 25 -2.57 1.66 0.19
CA GLY A 25 -2.40 0.23 0.52
C GLY A 25 -0.97 -0.27 0.30
N PHE A 26 -0.35 0.17 -0.80
CA PHE A 26 1.02 -0.18 -1.16
C PHE A 26 2.06 0.39 -0.19
N LEU A 27 1.89 1.65 0.23
CA LEU A 27 2.74 2.28 1.24
C LEU A 27 2.66 1.55 2.59
N ILE A 28 1.45 1.20 3.04
CA ILE A 28 1.25 0.43 4.28
C ILE A 28 1.91 -0.95 4.18
N PHE A 29 1.81 -1.61 3.03
CA PHE A 29 2.44 -2.91 2.80
C PHE A 29 3.97 -2.83 2.83
N ILE A 30 4.57 -1.85 2.16
CA ILE A 30 6.02 -1.61 2.17
C ILE A 30 6.50 -1.28 3.58
N LEU A 31 5.78 -0.43 4.31
CA LEU A 31 6.11 -0.12 5.70
C LEU A 31 6.02 -1.37 6.58
N GLY A 32 4.96 -2.18 6.45
CA GLY A 32 4.83 -3.45 7.16
C GLY A 32 5.96 -4.43 6.85
N LEU A 33 6.35 -4.54 5.57
CA LEU A 33 7.47 -5.35 5.11
C LEU A 33 8.78 -4.85 5.74
N PHE A 34 9.00 -3.54 5.74
CA PHE A 34 10.16 -2.90 6.35
C PHE A 34 10.24 -3.19 7.85
N PHE A 35 9.14 -2.99 8.59
CA PHE A 35 9.09 -3.28 10.03
C PHE A 35 9.28 -4.77 10.33
N PHE A 36 8.72 -5.67 9.52
CA PHE A 36 8.89 -7.10 9.71
C PHE A 36 10.32 -7.57 9.40
N PHE A 37 10.95 -7.04 8.34
CA PHE A 37 12.32 -7.37 7.98
C PHE A 37 13.38 -6.64 8.82
N ARG A 38 13.05 -5.51 9.48
CA ARG A 38 14.02 -4.79 10.35
C ARG A 38 14.60 -5.69 11.42
N ASN A 39 13.78 -6.61 11.94
CA ASN A 39 14.18 -7.56 12.97
C ASN A 39 15.17 -8.62 12.43
N LYS A 40 15.07 -8.98 11.13
CA LYS A 40 15.98 -9.93 10.48
C LYS A 40 17.26 -9.26 9.97
N LEU A 41 17.23 -7.96 9.70
CA LEU A 41 18.36 -7.19 9.21
C LEU A 41 19.38 -6.80 10.30
N GLY A 42 19.05 -6.97 11.59
CA GLY A 42 19.97 -7.11 12.74
C GLY A 42 20.88 -5.91 13.09
N ASN A 43 21.62 -5.39 12.11
CA ASN A 43 22.73 -4.45 12.23
C ASN A 43 22.44 -3.07 11.61
N ILE A 44 21.20 -2.60 11.65
CA ILE A 44 20.88 -1.22 11.28
C ILE A 44 21.01 -0.38 12.55
N SER A 45 21.73 0.74 12.53
CA SER A 45 21.92 1.65 13.69
C SER A 45 20.60 2.12 14.35
N LEU A 46 19.46 1.94 13.69
CA LEU A 46 18.11 2.14 14.25
C LEU A 46 17.72 1.09 15.30
N ASN A 47 18.16 -0.15 15.16
CA ASN A 47 17.87 -1.25 16.09
C ASN A 47 18.61 -1.09 17.43
N GLU A 48 19.74 -0.38 17.45
CA GLU A 48 20.46 -0.03 18.68
C GLU A 48 19.73 1.03 19.50
N LYS A 49 18.99 1.95 18.84
CA LYS A 49 18.18 2.98 19.50
C LYS A 49 16.76 2.54 19.86
N PHE A 50 16.18 1.64 19.06
CA PHE A 50 14.84 1.11 19.27
C PHE A 50 14.89 -0.42 19.20
N PRO A 51 15.07 -1.10 20.35
CA PRO A 51 15.14 -2.54 20.39
C PRO A 51 13.89 -3.13 19.71
N PRO A 52 14.05 -4.12 18.83
CA PRO A 52 12.93 -4.73 18.13
C PRO A 52 12.09 -5.51 19.14
N ASP A 53 10.92 -4.96 19.49
CA ASP A 53 10.02 -5.59 20.42
C ASP A 53 9.12 -6.59 19.69
N ASN A 54 8.54 -7.54 20.42
CA ASN A 54 7.62 -8.52 19.84
C ASN A 54 6.38 -7.84 19.21
N VAL A 55 6.04 -6.65 19.73
CA VAL A 55 4.94 -5.81 19.26
C VAL A 55 5.19 -5.28 17.84
N ASP A 56 6.42 -4.88 17.50
CA ASP A 56 6.79 -4.42 16.16
C ASP A 56 6.68 -5.51 15.11
N LYS A 57 7.07 -6.73 15.48
CA LYS A 57 6.97 -7.90 14.60
C LYS A 57 5.51 -8.25 14.33
N LEU A 58 4.67 -8.21 15.36
CA LEU A 58 3.23 -8.42 15.24
C LEU A 58 2.56 -7.32 14.41
N PHE A 59 2.91 -6.06 14.67
CA PHE A 59 2.38 -4.90 13.94
C PHE A 59 2.79 -4.94 12.46
N GLY A 60 4.05 -5.26 12.17
CA GLY A 60 4.57 -5.46 10.82
C GLY A 60 3.84 -6.58 10.08
N ALA A 61 3.58 -7.70 10.76
CA ALA A 61 2.82 -8.83 10.20
C ALA A 61 1.36 -8.45 9.88
N ILE A 62 0.68 -7.71 10.76
CA ILE A 62 -0.68 -7.21 10.52
C ILE A 62 -0.70 -6.20 9.37
N CYS A 63 0.24 -5.27 9.31
CA CYS A 63 0.37 -4.31 8.20
C CYS A 63 0.67 -5.01 6.87
N LEU A 64 1.48 -6.07 6.87
CA LEU A 64 1.73 -6.89 5.69
C LEU A 64 0.46 -7.61 5.20
N LEU A 65 -0.27 -8.27 6.11
CA LEU A 65 -1.52 -8.95 5.79
C LEU A 65 -2.59 -7.97 5.28
N TYR A 66 -2.81 -6.87 6.01
CA TYR A 66 -3.81 -5.87 5.66
C TYR A 66 -3.43 -5.09 4.40
N GLY A 67 -2.18 -4.64 4.29
CA GLY A 67 -1.65 -3.96 3.11
C GLY A 67 -1.71 -4.87 1.88
N GLY A 68 -1.34 -6.14 2.03
CA GLY A 68 -1.38 -7.16 0.97
C GLY A 68 -2.81 -7.42 0.50
N TRP A 69 -3.76 -7.56 1.43
CA TRP A 69 -5.18 -7.66 1.11
C TRP A 69 -5.69 -6.41 0.39
N ARG A 70 -5.26 -5.21 0.79
CA ARG A 70 -5.65 -3.94 0.14
C ARG A 70 -5.11 -3.84 -1.28
N ILE A 71 -3.85 -4.23 -1.50
CA ILE A 71 -3.23 -4.33 -2.83
C ILE A 71 -3.98 -5.35 -3.67
N TYR A 72 -4.25 -6.55 -3.15
CA TYR A 72 -4.99 -7.60 -3.85
C TYR A 72 -6.39 -7.12 -4.28
N ARG A 73 -7.15 -6.47 -3.39
CA ARG A 73 -8.44 -5.85 -3.72
C ARG A 73 -8.31 -4.75 -4.78
N GLY A 74 -7.25 -3.96 -4.72
CA GLY A 74 -6.97 -2.89 -5.68
C GLY A 74 -6.58 -3.40 -7.07
N PHE A 75 -5.76 -4.45 -7.13
CA PHE A 75 -5.37 -5.11 -8.37
C PHE A 75 -6.57 -5.74 -9.07
N LYS A 76 -7.44 -6.43 -8.32
CA LYS A 76 -8.67 -7.04 -8.84
C LYS A 76 -9.63 -5.99 -9.44
N LYS A 77 -9.65 -4.76 -8.90
CA LYS A 77 -10.48 -3.66 -9.43
C LYS A 77 -9.90 -2.96 -10.66
N LYS A 78 -8.59 -3.05 -10.91
CA LYS A 78 -7.93 -2.27 -11.98
C LYS A 78 -7.62 -3.05 -13.26
N TYR A 79 -7.65 -4.38 -13.24
CA TYR A 79 -7.25 -5.17 -14.42
C TYR A 79 -8.34 -6.07 -14.99
N PHE A 80 -9.30 -6.58 -14.21
CA PHE A 80 -10.43 -7.37 -14.72
C PHE A 80 -11.64 -6.53 -15.13
N LYS A 81 -11.41 -5.33 -15.67
CA LYS A 81 -12.35 -4.75 -16.62
C LYS A 81 -11.72 -4.87 -18.00
N GLU A 82 -11.60 -6.13 -18.41
CA GLU A 82 -11.32 -6.50 -19.79
C GLU A 82 -12.60 -6.34 -20.59
N ARG A 83 -12.47 -5.66 -21.74
CA ARG A 83 -13.44 -5.41 -22.81
C ARG A 83 -14.55 -4.39 -22.55
#